data_AF-A0A1F6HSL7-F1
#
_entry.id   AF-A0A1F6HSL7-F1
#
_cell.length_a   1.000
_cell.length_b   1.000
_cell.length_c   1.000
_cell.angle_alpha   90.00
_cell.angle_beta   90.00
_cell.angle_gamma   90.00
#
_symmetry.space_group_name_H-M   'P 1'
#
loop_
_entity.id
_entity.type
_entity.pdbx_description
1 polymer ?
#
loop_
_entity_poly.entity_id
_entity_poly.type
_entity_poly.pdbx_seq_one_letter_code
_entity_poly.pdbx_strand_id
1 'polypeptide(L)'
;MSERQSPSSFEFNNFHESRFQAIPKYDDVERIPKTIISQTDSLLGIYSNGTIWQPDLAREYLHDYTLEFLKSAEQGADRVFTKDQNVIDSLPLEANEAADYTYVIFAWMHQFATSKYLPNGFSRRGMLQAPATKRQFVQRTNEIKKELGLIVAGLGNKDLPLETRPSSLRAHTFFHVGNIIPFKFPETNEEYINYEKDKFNRLLGDTIIDL
;
A
#
# COMPACT_ATOMS: atom_id res chain seq x y z
N MET A 1 -48.15 23.86 44.96
CA MET A 1 -46.92 24.54 45.40
C MET A 1 -45.77 23.91 44.63
N SER A 2 -45.08 24.75 43.88
CA SER A 2 -44.04 24.44 42.92
C SER A 2 -42.72 24.86 43.54
N GLU A 3 -41.73 23.98 43.60
CA GLU A 3 -40.33 24.39 43.71
C GLU A 3 -39.58 23.86 42.50
N ARG A 4 -39.18 24.82 41.67
CA ARG A 4 -38.27 24.66 40.53
C ARG A 4 -36.86 24.57 41.09
N GLN A 5 -36.09 23.58 40.66
CA GLN A 5 -34.64 23.68 40.70
C GLN A 5 -34.09 23.84 39.28
N SER A 6 -33.24 24.85 39.16
CA SER A 6 -32.63 25.40 37.96
C SER A 6 -31.66 24.41 37.30
N PRO A 7 -31.46 24.49 35.97
CA PRO A 7 -30.52 23.62 35.27
C PRO A 7 -29.08 24.07 35.54
N SER A 8 -28.27 23.18 36.12
CA SER A 8 -26.82 23.38 36.19
C SER A 8 -26.23 23.29 34.78
N SER A 9 -25.49 24.33 34.44
CA SER A 9 -24.77 24.57 33.19
C SER A 9 -24.10 23.33 32.59
N PHE A 10 -24.39 23.12 31.31
CA PHE A 10 -23.59 22.33 30.37
C PHE A 10 -22.11 22.77 30.46
N GLU A 11 -21.27 21.91 31.02
CA GLU A 11 -19.83 21.97 30.75
C GLU A 11 -19.58 21.25 29.43
N PHE A 12 -19.28 22.05 28.40
CA PHE A 12 -18.68 21.59 27.15
C PHE A 12 -17.30 20.99 27.46
N ASN A 13 -17.24 19.68 27.67
CA ASN A 13 -16.00 18.94 27.49
C ASN A 13 -16.05 18.30 26.10
N ASN A 14 -15.30 18.93 25.19
CA ASN A 14 -14.96 18.46 23.85
C ASN A 14 -14.27 17.09 23.89
N PHE A 15 -15.05 16.02 24.05
CA PHE A 15 -14.68 14.69 23.62
C PHE A 15 -15.30 14.43 22.26
N HIS A 16 -14.78 15.10 21.23
CA HIS A 16 -14.82 14.55 19.88
C HIS A 16 -13.80 13.40 19.83
N GLU A 17 -14.11 12.31 20.54
CA GLU A 17 -13.56 11.00 20.19
C GLU A 17 -14.33 10.51 18.97
N SER A 18 -13.92 11.01 17.80
CA SER A 18 -14.21 10.42 16.49
C SER A 18 -13.46 9.09 16.35
N ARG A 19 -13.69 8.15 17.27
CA ARG A 19 -13.23 6.74 17.23
C ARG A 19 -14.16 5.86 16.39
N PHE A 20 -14.95 6.45 15.49
CA PHE A 20 -16.07 5.77 14.84
C PHE A 20 -15.82 5.30 13.40
N GLN A 21 -14.55 5.22 12.96
CA GLN A 21 -14.17 4.57 11.69
C GLN A 21 -12.82 3.82 11.79
N ALA A 22 -12.52 3.21 12.92
CA ALA A 22 -11.52 2.15 12.92
C ALA A 22 -12.08 1.01 12.07
N ILE A 23 -11.47 0.71 10.90
CA ILE A 23 -11.62 -0.62 10.33
C ILE A 23 -11.19 -1.57 11.47
N PRO A 24 -12.00 -2.56 11.91
CA PRO A 24 -11.95 -3.14 13.26
C PRO A 24 -10.63 -3.78 13.75
N LYS A 25 -9.54 -3.66 12.99
CA LYS A 25 -8.29 -4.42 13.10
C LYS A 25 -7.00 -3.60 12.97
N TYR A 26 -7.06 -2.33 12.56
CA TYR A 26 -5.89 -1.46 12.45
C TYR A 26 -6.08 -0.20 13.31
N ASP A 27 -5.13 0.07 14.20
CA ASP A 27 -5.10 1.29 15.01
C ASP A 27 -4.73 2.54 14.18
N ASP A 28 -4.02 2.32 13.07
CA ASP A 28 -3.59 3.35 12.12
C ASP A 28 -4.01 2.98 10.70
N VAL A 29 -4.86 3.82 10.11
CA VAL A 29 -5.48 3.62 8.81
C VAL A 29 -4.44 3.66 7.68
N GLU A 30 -3.31 4.33 7.93
CA GLU A 30 -2.18 4.43 7.01
C GLU A 30 -1.44 3.09 6.85
N ARG A 31 -1.68 2.14 7.76
CA ARG A 31 -1.11 0.79 7.73
C ARG A 31 -1.95 -0.23 6.97
N ILE A 32 -3.14 0.16 6.51
CA ILE A 32 -4.01 -0.75 5.76
C ILE A 32 -3.34 -1.10 4.41
N PRO A 33 -3.26 -2.40 4.05
CA PRO A 33 -2.61 -2.83 2.81
C PRO A 33 -3.08 -2.09 1.55
N LYS A 34 -4.38 -1.83 1.41
CA LYS A 34 -4.93 -1.09 0.26
C LYS A 34 -4.42 0.34 0.20
N THR A 35 -4.44 1.05 1.34
CA THR A 35 -3.97 2.43 1.45
C THR A 35 -2.50 2.50 1.05
N ILE A 36 -1.64 1.67 1.66
CA ILE A 36 -0.22 1.59 1.33
C ILE A 36 -0.02 1.36 -0.16
N ILE A 37 -0.64 0.31 -0.72
CA ILE A 37 -0.48 -0.04 -2.13
C ILE A 37 -0.91 1.10 -3.07
N SER A 38 -2.03 1.75 -2.79
CA SER A 38 -2.56 2.85 -3.62
C SER A 38 -1.69 4.10 -3.56
N GLN A 39 -1.21 4.47 -2.37
CA GLN A 39 -0.33 5.62 -2.19
C GLN A 39 1.05 5.35 -2.79
N THR A 40 1.60 4.14 -2.61
CA THR A 40 2.86 3.75 -3.24
C THR A 40 2.76 3.77 -4.77
N ASP A 41 1.69 3.22 -5.37
CA ASP A 41 1.48 3.26 -6.83
C ASP A 41 1.52 4.71 -7.35
N SER A 42 0.79 5.59 -6.67
CA SER A 42 0.71 6.99 -7.04
C SER A 42 2.07 7.70 -6.88
N LEU A 43 2.79 7.46 -5.78
CA LEU A 43 4.15 7.97 -5.55
C LEU A 43 5.14 7.49 -6.62
N LEU A 44 5.07 6.20 -7.00
CA LEU A 44 5.90 5.64 -8.05
C LEU A 44 5.58 6.24 -9.43
N GLY A 45 4.31 6.51 -9.71
CA GLY A 45 3.88 7.26 -10.90
C GLY A 45 4.54 8.64 -10.96
N ILE A 46 4.44 9.43 -9.89
CA ILE A 46 5.04 10.77 -9.80
C ILE A 46 6.58 10.70 -9.88
N TYR A 47 7.19 9.71 -9.21
CA TYR A 47 8.64 9.47 -9.25
C TYR A 47 9.12 9.25 -10.68
N SER A 48 8.42 8.40 -11.43
CA SER A 48 8.77 8.08 -12.83
C SER A 48 8.57 9.25 -13.80
N ASN A 49 7.68 10.19 -13.47
CA ASN A 49 7.45 11.41 -14.27
C ASN A 49 8.37 12.58 -13.88
N GLY A 50 9.24 12.40 -12.89
CA GLY A 50 10.17 13.44 -12.43
C GLY A 50 9.49 14.62 -11.73
N THR A 51 8.20 14.50 -11.38
CA THR A 51 7.36 15.62 -10.91
C THR A 51 7.29 15.73 -9.38
N ILE A 52 8.09 14.96 -8.62
CA ILE A 52 8.00 15.00 -7.16
C ILE A 52 8.50 16.35 -6.64
N TRP A 53 7.56 17.15 -6.13
CA TRP A 53 7.84 18.46 -5.53
C TRP A 53 8.55 18.34 -4.17
N GLN A 54 8.24 17.30 -3.39
CA GLN A 54 8.83 17.03 -2.07
C GLN A 54 9.40 15.61 -1.98
N PRO A 55 10.63 15.39 -2.49
CA PRO A 55 11.23 14.05 -2.55
C PRO A 55 11.47 13.42 -1.17
N ASP A 56 11.67 14.22 -0.13
CA ASP A 56 11.96 13.70 1.20
C ASP A 56 10.72 13.11 1.88
N LEU A 57 9.55 13.74 1.77
CA LEU A 57 8.30 13.16 2.28
C LEU A 57 7.91 11.88 1.54
N ALA A 58 8.14 11.83 0.23
CA ALA A 58 7.93 10.61 -0.54
C ALA A 58 8.85 9.46 -0.08
N ARG A 59 10.11 9.77 0.25
CA ARG A 59 11.07 8.78 0.78
C ARG A 59 10.67 8.32 2.18
N GLU A 60 10.24 9.23 3.05
CA GLU A 60 9.76 8.93 4.40
C GLU A 60 8.56 7.98 4.33
N TYR A 61 7.57 8.28 3.48
CA TYR A 61 6.42 7.39 3.30
C TYR A 61 6.81 5.99 2.81
N LEU A 62 7.68 5.92 1.80
CA LEU A 62 8.16 4.64 1.28
C LEU A 62 8.92 3.85 2.36
N HIS A 63 9.71 4.53 3.20
CA HIS A 63 10.45 3.92 4.28
C HIS A 63 9.53 3.39 5.38
N ASP A 64 8.66 4.24 5.92
CA ASP A 64 7.92 3.96 7.15
C ASP A 64 6.70 3.05 6.93
N TYR A 65 6.06 3.15 5.76
CA TYR A 65 4.84 2.38 5.46
C TYR A 65 5.10 1.30 4.44
N THR A 66 5.71 1.63 3.30
CA THR A 66 5.80 0.68 2.18
C THR A 66 6.82 -0.44 2.45
N LEU A 67 8.02 -0.11 2.92
CA LEU A 67 9.04 -1.13 3.21
C LEU A 67 8.66 -2.01 4.40
N GLU A 68 8.04 -1.43 5.44
CA GLU A 68 7.55 -2.20 6.59
C GLU A 68 6.37 -3.10 6.19
N PHE A 69 5.44 -2.66 5.34
CA PHE A 69 4.42 -3.53 4.76
C PHE A 69 5.00 -4.75 4.05
N LEU A 70 6.01 -4.55 3.19
CA LEU A 70 6.65 -5.65 2.47
C LEU A 70 7.41 -6.59 3.40
N LYS A 71 8.00 -6.07 4.49
CA LYS A 71 8.64 -6.87 5.54
C LYS A 71 7.61 -7.69 6.33
N SER A 72 6.46 -7.11 6.67
CA SER A 72 5.33 -7.83 7.28
C SER A 72 4.82 -8.94 6.36
N ALA A 73 4.73 -8.67 5.04
CA ALA A 73 4.37 -9.71 4.07
C ALA A 73 5.39 -10.88 4.04
N GLU A 74 6.70 -10.60 4.14
CA GLU A 74 7.73 -11.63 4.22
C GLU A 74 7.62 -12.47 5.50
N GLN A 75 7.36 -11.83 6.65
CA GLN A 75 7.13 -12.51 7.92
C GLN A 75 5.89 -13.41 7.85
N GLY A 76 4.83 -12.92 7.19
CA GLY A 76 3.59 -13.65 6.98
C GLY A 76 3.67 -14.72 5.88
N ALA A 77 4.81 -14.98 5.25
CA ALA A 77 4.86 -15.86 4.08
C ALA A 77 4.36 -17.29 4.36
N ASP A 78 4.45 -17.78 5.60
CA ASP A 78 3.88 -19.08 5.97
C ASP A 78 2.36 -19.13 5.80
N ARG A 79 1.65 -18.01 6.05
CA ARG A 79 0.19 -17.87 5.85
C ARG A 79 -0.29 -18.36 4.49
N VAL A 80 0.52 -18.14 3.46
CA VAL A 80 0.19 -18.40 2.05
C VAL A 80 0.53 -19.83 1.64
N PHE A 81 1.61 -20.40 2.19
CA PHE A 81 2.19 -21.65 1.68
C PHE A 81 2.15 -22.82 2.67
N THR A 82 1.76 -22.58 3.94
CA THR A 82 1.55 -23.63 4.94
C THR A 82 0.08 -23.98 5.11
N LYS A 83 -0.19 -25.19 5.59
CA LYS A 83 -1.51 -25.63 6.05
C LYS A 83 -1.60 -25.74 7.58
N ASP A 84 -0.49 -25.51 8.28
CA ASP A 84 -0.44 -25.59 9.74
C ASP A 84 -1.06 -24.34 10.36
N GLN A 85 -2.28 -24.48 10.87
CA GLN A 85 -3.01 -23.38 11.47
C GLN A 85 -2.32 -22.82 12.73
N ASN A 86 -1.58 -23.64 13.48
CA ASN A 86 -0.86 -23.16 14.67
C ASN A 86 0.24 -22.16 14.31
N VAL A 87 0.92 -22.39 13.17
CA VAL A 87 1.91 -21.46 12.65
C VAL A 87 1.23 -20.16 12.19
N ILE A 88 0.09 -20.27 11.51
CA ILE A 88 -0.67 -19.12 11.01
C ILE A 88 -1.20 -18.24 12.15
N ASP A 89 -1.78 -18.86 13.17
CA ASP A 89 -2.39 -18.17 14.31
C ASP A 89 -1.33 -17.52 15.23
N SER A 90 -0.08 -17.98 15.16
CA SER A 90 1.04 -17.38 15.90
C SER A 90 1.59 -16.09 15.28
N LEU A 91 1.23 -15.79 14.03
CA LEU A 91 1.73 -14.62 13.32
C LEU A 91 0.93 -13.36 13.69
N PRO A 92 1.58 -12.18 13.75
CA PRO A 92 0.86 -10.91 13.86
C PRO A 92 -0.17 -10.77 12.74
N LEU A 93 -1.33 -10.20 13.08
CA LEU A 93 -2.41 -9.98 12.12
C LEU A 93 -1.95 -9.19 10.89
N GLU A 94 -1.17 -8.11 11.12
CA GLU A 94 -0.61 -7.28 10.05
C GLU A 94 0.25 -8.11 9.07
N ALA A 95 1.01 -9.09 9.57
CA ALA A 95 1.83 -9.96 8.74
C ALA A 95 0.97 -10.91 7.90
N ASN A 96 -0.07 -11.49 8.49
CA ASN A 96 -1.01 -12.36 7.78
C ASN A 96 -1.75 -11.59 6.67
N GLU A 97 -2.28 -10.41 6.97
CA GLU A 97 -3.02 -9.59 6.01
C GLU A 97 -2.10 -9.03 4.91
N ALA A 98 -0.88 -8.58 5.24
CA ALA A 98 0.10 -8.14 4.26
C ALA A 98 0.53 -9.28 3.33
N ALA A 99 0.70 -10.50 3.85
CA ALA A 99 1.06 -11.67 3.05
C ALA A 99 -0.06 -12.10 2.11
N ASP A 100 -1.30 -12.20 2.61
CA ASP A 100 -2.49 -12.52 1.81
C ASP A 100 -2.66 -11.48 0.68
N TYR A 101 -2.57 -10.19 1.01
CA TYR A 101 -2.71 -9.11 0.02
C TYR A 101 -1.61 -9.14 -1.05
N THR A 102 -0.36 -9.28 -0.62
CA THR A 102 0.82 -9.37 -1.51
C THR A 102 0.71 -10.58 -2.45
N TYR A 103 0.28 -11.73 -1.95
CA TYR A 103 0.11 -12.93 -2.77
C TYR A 103 -0.97 -12.76 -3.82
N VAL A 104 -2.11 -12.16 -3.44
CA VAL A 104 -3.19 -11.87 -4.38
C VAL A 104 -2.69 -10.94 -5.49
N ILE A 105 -1.95 -9.87 -5.17
CA ILE A 105 -1.36 -9.01 -6.20
C ILE A 105 -0.50 -9.83 -7.17
N PHE A 106 0.44 -10.63 -6.66
CA PHE A 106 1.28 -11.48 -7.50
C PHE A 106 0.48 -12.43 -8.39
N ALA A 107 -0.62 -13.00 -7.89
CA ALA A 107 -1.50 -13.88 -8.67
C ALA A 107 -2.14 -13.17 -9.86
N TRP A 108 -2.43 -11.88 -9.71
CA TRP A 108 -3.16 -11.07 -10.68
C TRP A 108 -2.26 -10.24 -11.61
N MET A 109 -0.96 -10.10 -11.30
CA MET A 109 -0.01 -9.33 -12.12
C MET A 109 -0.01 -9.74 -13.59
N HIS A 110 -0.02 -11.04 -13.88
CA HIS A 110 -0.04 -11.51 -15.27
C HIS A 110 -1.25 -10.98 -16.07
N GLN A 111 -2.42 -10.91 -15.43
CA GLN A 111 -3.69 -10.57 -16.05
C GLN A 111 -3.90 -9.06 -16.16
N PHE A 112 -3.55 -8.30 -15.12
CA PHE A 112 -3.89 -6.89 -15.01
C PHE A 112 -2.75 -5.93 -15.36
N ALA A 113 -1.53 -6.41 -15.58
CA ALA A 113 -0.43 -5.53 -15.94
C ALA A 113 -0.60 -4.91 -17.34
N THR A 114 -0.55 -3.59 -17.45
CA THR A 114 -0.84 -2.86 -18.71
C THR A 114 0.36 -2.08 -19.27
N SER A 115 1.53 -2.13 -18.62
CA SER A 115 2.70 -1.34 -19.03
C SER A 115 3.17 -1.71 -20.45
N LYS A 116 3.34 -0.70 -21.30
CA LYS A 116 3.87 -0.81 -22.68
C LYS A 116 5.30 -1.37 -22.73
N TYR A 117 6.02 -1.31 -21.62
CA TYR A 117 7.39 -1.79 -21.48
C TYR A 117 7.47 -3.27 -21.09
N LEU A 118 6.34 -3.91 -20.81
CA LEU A 118 6.32 -5.34 -20.51
C LEU A 118 6.59 -6.15 -21.77
N PRO A 119 7.43 -7.19 -21.68
CA PRO A 119 7.63 -8.08 -22.81
C PRO A 119 6.31 -8.78 -23.18
N ASN A 120 6.18 -9.20 -24.42
CA ASN A 120 5.03 -9.98 -24.91
C ASN A 120 5.26 -11.49 -24.75
N GLY A 121 4.18 -12.29 -24.74
CA GLY A 121 4.24 -13.75 -24.82
C GLY A 121 4.88 -14.45 -23.60
N PHE A 122 5.73 -15.46 -23.85
CA PHE A 122 6.30 -16.33 -22.80
C PHE A 122 7.15 -15.57 -21.77
N SER A 123 7.93 -14.59 -22.22
CA SER A 123 8.77 -13.75 -21.35
C SER A 123 7.94 -12.94 -20.35
N ARG A 124 6.74 -12.50 -20.75
CA ARG A 124 5.77 -11.85 -19.86
C ARG A 124 5.32 -12.79 -18.74
N ARG A 125 5.00 -14.03 -19.12
CA ARG A 125 4.53 -15.04 -18.18
C ARG A 125 5.60 -15.35 -17.14
N GLY A 126 6.85 -15.62 -17.55
CA GLY A 126 7.94 -15.84 -16.59
C GLY A 126 8.24 -14.62 -15.69
N MET A 127 8.10 -13.41 -16.24
CA MET A 127 8.30 -12.17 -15.51
C MET A 127 7.22 -11.91 -14.46
N LEU A 128 5.95 -12.16 -14.77
CA LEU A 128 4.80 -11.79 -13.93
C LEU A 128 4.13 -12.98 -13.24
N GLN A 129 4.71 -14.18 -13.33
CA GLN A 129 4.16 -15.36 -12.69
C GLN A 129 4.15 -15.20 -11.17
N ALA A 130 3.05 -15.61 -10.56
CA ALA A 130 2.91 -15.70 -9.12
C ALA A 130 3.98 -16.63 -8.52
N PRO A 131 4.49 -16.34 -7.32
CA PRO A 131 5.41 -17.24 -6.64
C PRO A 131 4.72 -18.56 -6.30
N ALA A 132 5.34 -19.68 -6.67
CA ALA A 132 4.82 -21.02 -6.41
C ALA A 132 5.27 -21.60 -5.06
N THR A 133 6.27 -20.98 -4.42
CA THR A 133 6.84 -21.43 -3.15
C THR A 133 7.11 -20.26 -2.21
N LYS A 134 7.15 -20.53 -0.90
CA LYS A 134 7.57 -19.55 0.12
C LYS A 134 8.88 -18.85 -0.24
N ARG A 135 9.88 -19.62 -0.71
CA ARG A 135 11.18 -19.06 -1.13
C ARG A 135 11.04 -18.06 -2.28
N GLN A 136 10.24 -18.41 -3.29
CA GLN A 136 9.99 -17.51 -4.43
C GLN A 136 9.21 -16.26 -4.00
N PHE A 137 8.25 -16.39 -3.09
CA PHE A 137 7.49 -15.27 -2.56
C PHE A 137 8.43 -14.28 -1.85
N VAL A 138 9.22 -14.75 -0.89
CA VAL A 138 10.20 -13.92 -0.17
C VAL A 138 11.23 -13.31 -1.12
N GLN A 139 11.68 -14.04 -2.14
CA GLN A 139 12.60 -13.52 -3.14
C GLN A 139 12.00 -12.36 -3.95
N ARG A 140 10.74 -12.51 -4.39
CA ARG A 140 10.02 -11.48 -5.16
C ARG A 140 9.74 -10.24 -4.32
N THR A 141 9.32 -10.42 -3.06
CA THR A 141 9.12 -9.30 -2.13
C THR A 141 10.43 -8.56 -1.83
N ASN A 142 11.52 -9.28 -1.60
CA ASN A 142 12.84 -8.67 -1.41
C ASN A 142 13.34 -7.91 -2.65
N GLU A 143 13.00 -8.38 -3.84
CA GLU A 143 13.32 -7.69 -5.08
C GLU A 143 12.63 -6.32 -5.12
N ILE A 144 11.32 -6.28 -4.81
CA ILE A 144 10.56 -5.03 -4.71
C ILE A 144 11.15 -4.11 -3.64
N LYS A 145 11.47 -4.64 -2.44
CA LYS A 145 12.09 -3.87 -1.36
C LYS A 145 13.43 -3.27 -1.77
N LYS A 146 14.27 -3.99 -2.52
CA LYS A 146 15.55 -3.48 -3.01
C LYS A 146 15.34 -2.31 -3.96
N GLU A 147 14.41 -2.42 -4.90
CA GLU A 147 14.11 -1.34 -5.84
C GLU A 147 13.58 -0.09 -5.13
N LEU A 148 12.65 -0.26 -4.19
CA LEU A 148 12.16 0.85 -3.37
C LEU A 148 13.24 1.43 -2.46
N GLY A 149 14.11 0.59 -1.90
CA GLY A 149 15.24 1.01 -1.07
C GLY A 149 16.22 1.92 -1.82
N LEU A 150 16.40 1.73 -3.13
CA LEU A 150 17.17 2.65 -3.97
C LEU A 150 16.49 4.02 -4.07
N ILE A 151 15.15 4.04 -4.18
CA ILE A 151 14.37 5.29 -4.22
C ILE A 151 14.49 6.04 -2.88
N VAL A 152 14.28 5.32 -1.77
CA VAL A 152 14.39 5.83 -0.39
C VAL A 152 15.78 6.43 -0.15
N ALA A 153 16.84 5.73 -0.55
CA ALA A 153 18.23 6.20 -0.40
C ALA A 153 18.60 7.36 -1.35
N GLY A 154 17.70 7.76 -2.26
CA GLY A 154 18.01 8.76 -3.29
C GLY A 154 19.00 8.28 -4.36
N LEU A 155 19.26 6.96 -4.42
CA LEU A 155 20.14 6.30 -5.38
C LEU A 155 19.40 5.76 -6.61
N GLY A 156 18.07 5.91 -6.65
CA GLY A 156 17.25 5.60 -7.81
C GLY A 156 17.66 6.49 -8.99
N ASN A 157 18.09 5.86 -10.07
CA ASN A 157 18.52 6.57 -11.27
C ASN A 157 17.28 6.98 -12.08
N LYS A 158 16.81 8.21 -11.87
CA LYS A 158 15.61 8.78 -12.50
C LYS A 158 15.73 8.86 -14.03
N ASP A 159 16.95 8.91 -14.55
CA ASP A 159 17.22 9.06 -15.97
C ASP A 159 17.30 7.72 -16.72
N LEU A 160 17.25 6.59 -16.01
CA LEU A 160 17.23 5.27 -16.63
C LEU A 160 15.80 4.87 -16.97
N PRO A 161 15.49 4.57 -18.24
CA PRO A 161 14.16 4.12 -18.63
C PRO A 161 13.77 2.83 -17.89
N LEU A 162 12.54 2.78 -17.39
CA LEU A 162 11.96 1.63 -16.66
C LEU A 162 12.12 0.29 -17.41
N GLU A 163 12.14 0.32 -18.74
CA GLU A 163 12.34 -0.85 -19.62
C GLU A 163 13.72 -1.50 -19.50
N THR A 164 14.73 -0.76 -19.03
CA THR A 164 16.11 -1.25 -18.89
C THR A 164 16.31 -2.09 -17.62
N ARG A 165 15.37 -2.07 -16.69
CA ARG A 165 15.45 -2.75 -15.40
C ARG A 165 14.19 -3.57 -15.13
N PRO A 166 14.21 -4.88 -15.47
CA PRO A 166 13.06 -5.77 -15.24
C PRO A 166 12.56 -5.76 -13.79
N SER A 167 13.44 -5.59 -12.82
CA SER A 167 13.09 -5.53 -11.39
C SER A 167 12.29 -4.28 -11.05
N SER A 168 12.73 -3.11 -11.50
CA SER A 168 12.00 -1.85 -11.33
C SER A 168 10.63 -1.94 -12.02
N LEU A 169 10.58 -2.48 -13.25
CA LEU A 169 9.31 -2.68 -13.96
C LEU A 169 8.37 -3.64 -13.20
N ARG A 170 8.87 -4.70 -12.56
CA ARG A 170 8.06 -5.58 -11.71
C ARG A 170 7.56 -4.86 -10.46
N ALA A 171 8.38 -4.04 -9.81
CA ALA A 171 7.98 -3.27 -8.64
C ALA A 171 6.84 -2.29 -8.99
N HIS A 172 7.00 -1.49 -10.05
CA HIS A 172 5.94 -0.60 -10.53
C HIS A 172 4.67 -1.38 -10.90
N THR A 173 4.81 -2.49 -11.63
CA THR A 173 3.67 -3.32 -12.02
C THR A 173 2.95 -3.91 -10.80
N PHE A 174 3.67 -4.29 -9.76
CA PHE A 174 3.10 -4.84 -8.54
C PHE A 174 2.17 -3.83 -7.86
N PHE A 175 2.66 -2.61 -7.61
CA PHE A 175 1.84 -1.58 -6.97
C PHE A 175 0.67 -1.14 -7.85
N HIS A 176 0.90 -0.96 -9.15
CA HIS A 176 -0.17 -0.61 -10.09
C HIS A 176 -1.29 -1.65 -10.10
N VAL A 177 -0.93 -2.94 -10.24
CA VAL A 177 -1.89 -4.03 -10.22
C VAL A 177 -2.64 -4.09 -8.89
N GLY A 178 -1.94 -3.95 -7.76
CA GLY A 178 -2.59 -3.92 -6.45
C GLY A 178 -3.51 -2.71 -6.23
N ASN A 179 -3.26 -1.60 -6.92
CA ASN A 179 -4.13 -0.43 -6.88
C ASN A 179 -5.41 -0.63 -7.70
N ILE A 180 -5.33 -1.28 -8.87
CA ILE A 180 -6.49 -1.45 -9.77
C ILE A 180 -7.33 -2.69 -9.49
N ILE A 181 -6.82 -3.69 -8.78
CA ILE A 181 -7.63 -4.87 -8.41
C ILE A 181 -8.77 -4.40 -7.48
N PRO A 182 -10.03 -4.73 -7.80
CA PRO A 182 -11.17 -4.44 -6.95
C PRO A 182 -11.20 -5.45 -5.81
N PHE A 183 -10.35 -5.22 -4.81
CA PHE A 183 -10.49 -5.90 -3.53
C PHE A 183 -11.82 -5.46 -2.94
N LYS A 184 -12.75 -6.41 -2.76
CA LYS A 184 -13.99 -6.15 -2.01
C LYS A 184 -13.62 -5.97 -0.55
N PHE A 185 -13.26 -4.75 -0.18
CA PHE A 185 -13.26 -4.32 1.21
C PHE A 185 -14.70 -3.98 1.60
N PRO A 186 -15.13 -4.27 2.85
CA PRO A 186 -16.38 -3.72 3.35
C PRO A 186 -16.32 -2.19 3.20
N GLU A 187 -17.36 -1.65 2.55
CA GLU A 187 -17.44 -0.28 2.04
C GLU A 187 -16.87 0.75 3.03
N THR A 188 -15.77 1.40 2.65
CA THR A 188 -15.22 2.54 3.40
C THR A 188 -16.04 3.78 3.13
N ASN A 189 -16.35 4.52 4.20
CA ASN A 189 -17.19 5.71 4.21
C ASN A 189 -16.65 6.81 3.29
N GLU A 190 -17.52 7.53 2.56
CA GLU A 190 -17.15 8.55 1.56
C GLU A 190 -16.29 9.68 2.14
N GLU A 191 -16.47 10.00 3.43
CA GLU A 191 -15.66 10.99 4.15
C GLU A 191 -14.16 10.61 4.22
N TYR A 192 -13.85 9.31 4.28
CA TYR A 192 -12.48 8.82 4.37
C TYR A 192 -11.75 8.90 3.02
N ILE A 193 -12.46 8.62 1.92
CA ILE A 193 -11.93 8.82 0.56
C ILE A 193 -11.52 10.28 0.37
N ASN A 194 -12.29 11.21 0.92
CA ASN A 194 -12.02 12.64 0.82
C ASN A 194 -10.81 13.06 1.68
N TYR A 195 -10.63 12.49 2.88
CA TYR A 195 -9.45 12.76 3.72
C TYR A 195 -8.13 12.29 3.07
N GLU A 196 -8.12 11.08 2.52
CA GLU A 196 -6.95 10.51 1.82
C GLU A 196 -6.60 11.31 0.55
N LYS A 197 -7.62 11.73 -0.20
CA LYS A 197 -7.44 12.64 -1.34
C LYS A 197 -6.81 13.95 -0.91
N ASP A 198 -7.28 14.55 0.18
CA ASP A 198 -6.71 15.82 0.68
C ASP A 198 -5.27 15.66 1.16
N LYS A 199 -4.93 14.59 1.88
CA LYS A 199 -3.55 14.33 2.32
C LYS A 199 -2.62 14.06 1.13
N PHE A 200 -3.10 13.31 0.13
CA PHE A 200 -2.37 13.04 -1.10
C PHE A 200 -2.21 14.30 -1.98
N ASN A 201 -3.23 15.14 -2.07
CA ASN A 201 -3.17 16.42 -2.77
C ASN A 201 -2.14 17.37 -2.11
N ARG A 202 -2.02 17.34 -0.77
CA ARG A 202 -0.95 18.06 -0.07
C ARG A 202 0.45 17.55 -0.43
N LEU A 203 0.63 16.24 -0.62
CA LEU A 203 1.89 15.63 -1.07
C LEU A 203 2.24 16.00 -2.52
N LEU A 204 1.23 16.25 -3.36
CA LEU A 204 1.37 16.67 -4.74
C LEU A 204 1.66 18.17 -4.91
N GLY A 205 1.51 18.98 -3.85
CA GLY A 205 1.28 20.42 -3.97
C GLY A 205 -0.05 20.69 -4.67
N ASP A 206 -0.58 21.92 -4.62
CA ASP A 206 -1.89 22.33 -5.20
C ASP A 206 -1.97 22.24 -6.75
N THR A 207 -1.32 21.25 -7.37
CA THR A 207 -1.48 20.90 -8.77
C THR A 207 -2.74 20.06 -8.91
N ILE A 208 -3.87 20.76 -9.04
CA ILE A 208 -5.08 20.24 -9.67
C ILE A 208 -4.66 19.69 -11.04
N ILE A 209 -4.55 18.36 -11.16
CA ILE A 209 -4.64 17.72 -12.46
C ILE A 209 -6.11 17.42 -12.64
N ASP A 210 -6.81 18.32 -13.34
CA ASP A 210 -8.10 18.00 -13.94
C ASP A 210 -7.89 16.78 -14.87
N LEU A 211 -8.44 15.63 -14.47
CA LEU A 211 -8.65 14.47 -15.34
C LEU A 211 -10.14 14.35 -15.65
#